data_AF-A0AAV5YQ15-F1
#
_entry.id   AF-A0AAV5YQ15-F1
#
_cell.length_a   1.000
_cell.length_b   1.000
_cell.length_c   1.000
_cell.angle_alpha   90.00
_cell.angle_beta   90.00
_cell.angle_gamma   90.00
#
_symmetry.space_group_name_H-M   'P 1'
#
loop_
_entity.id
_entity.type
_entity.pdbx_description
1 polymer ?
#
loop_
_entity_poly.entity_id
_entity_poly.type
_entity_poly.pdbx_seq_one_letter_code
_entity_poly.pdbx_strand_id
1 'polypeptide(L)'
;MNDDLIPNASRTISRRTLLRRTATVMAGGLLGVPATGIAQQCQPTSSNILGPFYRAGAPARAKLTDPGEPGEVLVVSGTVYGPDCRTPLPGALLDVWQADHAGHYDIKEPANLTDRTQFRLRGRLLTDAQGHYEIETIAPGRYPIPPGLPGLEQYAGRTRPAHVHFIVMHPLYGPLTTQLYFRGDPYLGQDPWAKPSLAIDLESQATGDAKRLVGKFNIVLARP
;
A
#
# COMPACT_ATOMS: atom_id res chain seq x y z
N MET A 1 -68.96 47.15 7.19
CA MET A 1 -68.14 47.23 8.40
C MET A 1 -66.72 47.49 7.95
N ASN A 2 -66.27 48.71 8.23
CA ASN A 2 -64.95 49.17 8.69
C ASN A 2 -63.70 48.31 8.34
N ASP A 3 -62.55 48.89 7.99
CA ASP A 3 -62.22 50.30 7.70
C ASP A 3 -60.82 50.36 7.03
N ASP A 4 -60.45 51.56 6.56
CA ASP A 4 -59.09 52.09 6.37
C ASP A 4 -58.13 51.39 5.36
N LEU A 5 -57.85 51.94 4.18
CA LEU A 5 -57.23 53.23 3.79
C LEU A 5 -55.67 53.22 3.79
N ILE A 6 -55.11 53.22 2.57
CA ILE A 6 -54.09 54.19 2.05
C ILE A 6 -52.65 54.13 2.65
N PRO A 7 -51.54 54.50 1.94
CA PRO A 7 -51.28 54.74 0.51
C PRO A 7 -50.35 53.61 -0.07
N ASN A 8 -49.46 53.71 -1.08
CA ASN A 8 -49.07 54.78 -2.01
C ASN A 8 -48.53 54.27 -3.38
N ALA A 9 -48.39 55.22 -4.30
CA ALA A 9 -47.57 55.25 -5.51
C ALA A 9 -46.04 55.34 -5.20
N SER A 10 -45.07 55.22 -6.13
CA SER A 10 -45.15 55.51 -7.57
C SER A 10 -44.16 54.72 -8.46
N ARG A 11 -44.73 54.17 -9.53
CA ARG A 11 -44.25 54.12 -10.93
C ARG A 11 -42.91 54.78 -11.31
N THR A 12 -42.14 54.05 -12.13
CA THR A 12 -41.49 54.51 -13.39
C THR A 12 -41.19 53.28 -14.27
N ILE A 13 -42.13 52.81 -15.10
CA ILE A 13 -42.29 53.09 -16.55
C ILE A 13 -41.10 52.64 -17.45
N SER A 14 -41.43 51.79 -18.45
CA SER A 14 -40.84 51.72 -19.81
C SER A 14 -39.60 50.81 -20.00
N ARG A 15 -39.45 50.02 -21.08
CA ARG A 15 -39.76 50.29 -22.51
C ARG A 15 -39.92 49.00 -23.35
N ARG A 16 -40.74 49.12 -24.41
CA ARG A 16 -40.54 48.63 -25.79
C ARG A 16 -40.39 47.10 -26.02
N THR A 17 -41.30 46.43 -26.72
CA THR A 17 -41.51 46.44 -28.21
C THR A 17 -40.83 45.24 -28.88
N LEU A 18 -41.63 44.24 -29.26
CA LEU A 18 -41.93 43.82 -30.65
C LEU A 18 -42.18 42.30 -30.77
N LEU A 19 -43.10 41.95 -31.67
CA LEU A 19 -43.45 40.59 -32.04
C LEU A 19 -42.40 39.88 -32.93
N ARG A 20 -42.60 38.56 -33.03
CA ARG A 20 -42.14 37.62 -34.07
C ARG A 20 -40.66 37.23 -34.07
N ARG A 21 -40.43 35.93 -33.82
CA ARG A 21 -39.79 35.05 -34.81
C ARG A 21 -40.13 33.56 -34.60
N THR A 22 -40.74 32.99 -35.64
CA THR A 22 -40.60 31.61 -36.15
C THR A 22 -40.15 30.51 -35.18
N ALA A 23 -41.05 29.56 -34.93
CA ALA A 23 -40.67 28.25 -34.38
C ALA A 23 -39.71 27.51 -35.33
N THR A 24 -38.67 26.90 -34.78
CA THR A 24 -37.85 25.88 -35.45
C THR A 24 -37.67 24.74 -34.47
N VAL A 25 -38.22 23.57 -34.81
CA VAL A 25 -38.09 22.37 -33.96
C VAL A 25 -36.72 21.75 -34.23
N MET A 26 -35.78 21.98 -33.33
CA MET A 26 -34.51 21.24 -33.31
C MET A 26 -34.64 20.07 -32.34
N ALA A 27 -35.01 18.90 -32.87
CA ALA A 27 -34.93 17.63 -32.15
C ALA A 27 -33.45 17.19 -32.04
N GLY A 28 -32.68 17.92 -31.22
CA GLY A 28 -31.29 17.60 -30.90
C GLY A 28 -31.22 16.41 -29.95
N GLY A 29 -31.29 15.19 -30.50
CA GLY A 29 -31.07 13.97 -29.73
C GLY A 29 -29.65 13.95 -29.17
N LEU A 30 -29.53 14.15 -27.85
CA LEU A 30 -28.30 13.85 -27.12
C LEU A 30 -28.08 12.34 -27.15
N LEU A 31 -27.37 11.86 -28.17
CA LEU A 31 -26.72 10.55 -28.15
C LEU A 31 -25.65 10.60 -27.05
N GLY A 32 -26.07 10.28 -25.82
CA GLY A 32 -25.18 10.03 -24.71
C GLY A 32 -24.34 8.81 -25.06
N VAL A 33 -23.14 9.04 -25.61
CA VAL A 33 -22.11 8.00 -25.73
C VAL A 33 -21.88 7.49 -24.31
N PRO A 34 -22.16 6.20 -24.01
CA PRO A 34 -21.86 5.68 -22.71
C PRO A 34 -20.34 5.79 -22.56
N ALA A 35 -19.90 6.51 -21.53
CA ALA A 35 -18.50 6.50 -21.14
C ALA A 35 -18.20 5.09 -20.64
N THR A 36 -17.78 4.21 -21.55
CA THR A 36 -17.21 2.90 -21.25
C THR A 36 -15.84 3.15 -20.63
N GLY A 37 -15.86 3.62 -19.37
CA GLY A 37 -14.69 3.63 -18.54
C GLY A 37 -14.16 2.20 -18.52
N ILE A 38 -12.94 2.03 -19.02
CA ILE A 38 -12.23 0.76 -18.91
C ILE A 38 -12.10 0.50 -17.42
N ALA A 39 -12.92 -0.40 -16.88
CA ALA A 39 -12.82 -0.80 -15.48
C ALA A 39 -11.40 -1.30 -15.28
N GLN A 40 -10.62 -0.59 -14.47
CA GLN A 40 -9.21 -0.90 -14.29
C GLN A 40 -9.08 -2.33 -13.79
N GLN A 41 -8.55 -3.21 -14.64
CA GLN A 41 -8.49 -4.64 -14.36
C GLN A 41 -7.72 -4.85 -13.07
N CYS A 42 -8.31 -5.58 -12.12
CA CYS A 42 -7.64 -5.96 -10.88
C CYS A 42 -6.29 -6.59 -11.21
N GLN A 43 -5.22 -6.03 -10.65
CA GLN A 43 -3.86 -6.57 -10.78
C GLN A 43 -3.47 -7.26 -9.47
N PRO A 44 -3.09 -8.54 -9.50
CA PRO A 44 -2.44 -9.19 -8.37
C PRO A 44 -1.19 -8.41 -7.92
N THR A 45 -0.87 -8.47 -6.63
CA THR A 45 0.36 -7.86 -6.11
C THR A 45 1.56 -8.55 -6.76
N SER A 46 2.47 -7.75 -7.31
CA SER A 46 3.65 -8.27 -7.98
C SER A 46 4.48 -9.13 -7.04
N SER A 47 4.87 -10.33 -7.48
CA SER A 47 5.87 -11.14 -6.79
C SER A 47 7.24 -10.45 -6.79
N ASN A 48 8.07 -10.80 -5.82
CA ASN A 48 9.46 -10.34 -5.73
C ASN A 48 10.37 -11.49 -5.27
N ILE A 49 11.69 -11.30 -5.34
CA ILE A 49 12.64 -12.32 -4.89
C ILE A 49 12.50 -12.56 -3.39
N LEU A 50 12.71 -13.82 -2.97
CA LEU A 50 12.81 -14.18 -1.56
C LEU A 50 13.98 -13.45 -0.87
N GLY A 51 15.07 -13.21 -1.62
CA GLY A 51 16.34 -12.79 -1.05
C GLY A 51 17.02 -13.91 -0.26
N PRO A 52 18.28 -13.75 0.14
CA PRO A 52 19.04 -14.82 0.80
C PRO A 52 18.79 -14.87 2.31
N PHE A 53 17.93 -14.01 2.87
CA PHE A 53 17.79 -13.83 4.32
C PHE A 53 16.46 -14.34 4.90
N TYR A 54 15.68 -15.13 4.15
CA TYR A 54 14.50 -15.80 4.69
C TYR A 54 14.88 -16.91 5.67
N ARG A 55 14.06 -17.11 6.72
CA ARG A 55 14.24 -18.17 7.72
C ARG A 55 12.86 -18.59 8.25
N ALA A 56 12.50 -19.85 8.06
CA ALA A 56 11.17 -20.35 8.45
C ALA A 56 11.02 -20.46 9.97
N GLY A 57 9.78 -20.33 10.46
CA GLY A 57 9.44 -20.59 11.86
C GLY A 57 9.45 -19.39 12.81
N ALA A 58 9.41 -18.16 12.28
CA ALA A 58 9.30 -16.93 13.08
C ALA A 58 8.14 -16.97 14.09
N PRO A 59 8.24 -16.31 15.26
CA PRO A 59 7.20 -16.33 16.28
C PRO A 59 5.90 -15.70 15.79
N ALA A 60 4.76 -16.12 16.36
CA ALA A 60 3.48 -15.47 16.10
C ALA A 60 3.44 -14.09 16.79
N ARG A 61 3.63 -13.01 16.03
CA ARG A 61 3.61 -11.62 16.52
C ARG A 61 3.38 -10.62 15.39
N ALA A 62 2.60 -9.58 15.68
CA ALA A 62 2.42 -8.41 14.82
C ALA A 62 3.45 -7.29 15.10
N LYS A 63 3.88 -7.16 16.36
CA LYS A 63 5.01 -6.31 16.74
C LYS A 63 6.31 -7.08 16.56
N LEU A 64 7.12 -6.67 15.58
CA LEU A 64 8.35 -7.36 15.18
C LEU A 64 9.57 -6.99 16.04
N THR A 65 9.47 -5.89 16.77
CA THR A 65 10.52 -5.31 17.62
C THR A 65 10.47 -5.88 19.03
N ASP A 66 11.64 -6.13 19.59
CA ASP A 66 11.79 -6.37 21.02
C ASP A 66 11.97 -5.01 21.75
N PRO A 67 11.74 -4.91 23.08
CA PRO A 67 11.86 -3.65 23.80
C PRO A 67 13.26 -3.01 23.66
N GLY A 68 13.31 -1.75 23.23
CA GLY A 68 14.57 -1.01 23.03
C GLY A 68 15.23 -1.21 21.66
N GLU A 69 14.60 -1.92 20.71
CA GLU A 69 15.07 -2.00 19.32
C GLU A 69 15.25 -0.60 18.70
N PRO A 70 16.47 -0.21 18.26
CA PRO A 70 16.69 1.13 17.74
C PRO A 70 16.15 1.32 16.33
N GLY A 71 15.54 2.48 16.09
CA GLY A 71 15.03 2.91 14.78
C GLY A 71 13.82 3.83 14.93
N GLU A 72 13.42 4.49 13.85
CA GLU A 72 12.12 5.19 13.81
C GLU A 72 10.99 4.17 13.71
N VAL A 73 9.98 4.26 14.58
CA VAL A 73 8.85 3.32 14.60
C VAL A 73 8.10 3.39 13.27
N LEU A 74 7.83 2.23 12.68
CA LEU A 74 7.08 2.07 11.45
C LEU A 74 5.88 1.16 11.69
N VAL A 75 4.70 1.61 11.28
CA VAL A 75 3.49 0.78 11.22
C VAL A 75 3.11 0.57 9.76
N VAL A 76 3.01 -0.69 9.33
CA VAL A 76 2.49 -1.03 8.00
C VAL A 76 1.18 -1.78 8.18
N SER A 77 0.10 -1.25 7.64
CA SER A 77 -1.21 -1.90 7.65
C SER A 77 -1.76 -2.11 6.25
N GLY A 78 -2.73 -3.00 6.13
CA GLY A 78 -3.20 -3.43 4.82
C GLY A 78 -4.41 -4.32 4.89
N THR A 79 -4.88 -4.72 3.72
CA THR A 79 -5.90 -5.76 3.55
C THR A 79 -5.40 -6.76 2.54
N VAL A 80 -5.54 -8.06 2.84
CA VAL A 80 -5.29 -9.12 1.87
C VAL A 80 -6.61 -9.42 1.14
N TYR A 81 -6.59 -9.32 -0.18
CA TYR A 81 -7.72 -9.57 -1.07
C TYR A 81 -7.47 -10.79 -1.96
N GLY A 82 -8.57 -11.40 -2.41
CA GLY A 82 -8.57 -12.35 -3.52
C GLY A 82 -8.31 -11.67 -4.88
N PRO A 83 -8.22 -12.44 -5.97
CA PRO A 83 -7.83 -11.98 -7.31
C PRO A 83 -8.87 -11.06 -7.99
N ASP A 84 -9.90 -10.61 -7.28
CA ASP A 84 -10.89 -9.63 -7.73
C ASP A 84 -10.67 -8.23 -7.13
N CYS A 85 -9.64 -8.04 -6.30
CA CYS A 85 -9.28 -6.81 -5.59
C CYS A 85 -10.39 -6.28 -4.66
N ARG A 86 -11.36 -7.12 -4.27
CA ARG A 86 -12.55 -6.69 -3.52
C ARG A 86 -12.92 -7.64 -2.39
N THR A 87 -12.75 -8.95 -2.59
CA THR A 87 -13.07 -9.96 -1.59
C THR A 87 -11.93 -10.05 -0.57
N PRO A 88 -12.12 -9.60 0.69
CA PRO A 88 -11.08 -9.74 1.72
C PRO A 88 -10.87 -11.20 2.11
N LEU A 89 -9.64 -11.55 2.49
CA LEU A 89 -9.23 -12.91 2.86
C LEU A 89 -8.92 -12.99 4.36
N PRO A 90 -9.87 -13.45 5.20
CA PRO A 90 -9.62 -13.67 6.62
C PRO A 90 -8.75 -14.90 6.86
N GLY A 91 -7.91 -14.88 7.90
CA GLY A 91 -7.00 -15.98 8.21
C GLY A 91 -5.89 -16.23 7.17
N ALA A 92 -5.61 -15.26 6.29
CA ALA A 92 -4.42 -15.28 5.46
C ALA A 92 -3.18 -15.10 6.35
N LEU A 93 -2.18 -15.97 6.20
CA LEU A 93 -0.94 -15.95 6.96
C LEU A 93 0.09 -15.06 6.26
N LEU A 94 0.58 -14.05 6.96
CA LEU A 94 1.74 -13.26 6.59
C LEU A 94 2.95 -13.74 7.41
N ASP A 95 4.05 -14.06 6.72
CA ASP A 95 5.38 -14.31 7.29
C ASP A 95 6.29 -13.16 6.85
N VAL A 96 6.80 -12.38 7.82
CA VAL A 96 7.36 -11.04 7.61
C VAL A 96 8.77 -10.97 8.21
N TRP A 97 9.71 -10.40 7.44
CA TRP A 97 11.08 -10.15 7.90
C TRP A 97 11.69 -8.91 7.24
N GLN A 98 12.66 -8.30 7.91
CA GLN A 98 13.38 -7.12 7.43
C GLN A 98 14.77 -7.02 8.07
N ALA A 99 15.57 -6.08 7.57
CA ALA A 99 16.78 -5.62 8.25
C ALA A 99 16.44 -4.64 9.39
N ASP A 100 17.40 -4.41 10.29
CA ASP A 100 17.36 -3.30 11.25
C ASP A 100 17.63 -1.94 10.60
N HIS A 101 17.51 -0.85 11.37
CA HIS A 101 17.69 0.53 10.89
C HIS A 101 19.06 0.79 10.23
N ALA A 102 20.06 -0.04 10.49
CA ALA A 102 21.42 0.05 9.95
C ALA A 102 21.66 -0.93 8.77
N GLY A 103 20.64 -1.71 8.37
CA GLY A 103 20.71 -2.63 7.22
C GLY A 103 21.15 -4.05 7.57
N HIS A 104 21.22 -4.42 8.85
CA HIS A 104 21.65 -5.77 9.25
C HIS A 104 20.46 -6.70 9.46
N TYR A 105 20.58 -7.94 8.95
CA TYR A 105 19.71 -9.05 9.36
C TYR A 105 20.26 -9.73 10.62
N ASP A 106 19.39 -10.46 11.31
CA ASP A 106 19.73 -11.28 12.49
C ASP A 106 20.65 -12.48 12.18
N ILE A 107 20.76 -12.88 10.90
CA ILE A 107 21.64 -13.93 10.41
C ILE A 107 22.89 -13.36 9.74
N LYS A 108 24.05 -13.95 10.10
CA LYS A 108 25.36 -13.59 9.55
C LYS A 108 25.68 -14.30 8.23
N GLU A 109 25.15 -15.50 8.05
CA GLU A 109 25.36 -16.34 6.87
C GLU A 109 24.11 -16.26 5.97
N PRO A 110 24.20 -15.66 4.77
CA PRO A 110 23.13 -15.72 3.79
C PRO A 110 22.82 -17.17 3.41
N ALA A 111 21.56 -17.45 3.09
CA ALA A 111 21.01 -18.77 2.76
C ALA A 111 21.07 -19.85 3.88
N ASN A 112 21.42 -19.51 5.13
CA ASN A 112 21.26 -20.43 6.26
C ASN A 112 19.79 -20.53 6.70
N LEU A 113 19.03 -21.39 6.03
CA LEU A 113 17.60 -21.61 6.26
C LEU A 113 17.29 -22.40 7.55
N THR A 114 18.31 -23.03 8.15
CA THR A 114 18.16 -24.00 9.26
C THR A 114 18.43 -23.43 10.64
N ASP A 115 19.00 -22.22 10.73
CA ASP A 115 19.22 -21.54 11.99
C ASP A 115 17.89 -21.29 12.75
N ARG A 116 17.92 -21.48 14.07
CA ARG A 116 16.78 -21.31 14.99
C ARG A 116 17.11 -20.40 16.18
N THR A 117 18.15 -19.57 16.05
CA THR A 117 18.43 -18.47 16.97
C THR A 117 17.31 -17.41 16.95
N GLN A 118 17.47 -16.35 17.75
CA GLN A 118 16.44 -15.34 17.97
C GLN A 118 15.91 -14.75 16.65
N PHE A 119 14.59 -14.56 16.57
CA PHE A 119 13.89 -14.06 15.38
C PHE A 119 13.71 -12.53 15.45
N ARG A 120 14.81 -11.79 15.66
CA ARG A 120 14.81 -10.31 15.71
C ARG A 120 14.26 -9.74 14.41
N LEU A 121 13.30 -8.81 14.48
CA LEU A 121 12.63 -8.17 13.33
C LEU A 121 11.96 -9.16 12.35
N ARG A 122 11.45 -10.28 12.89
CA ARG A 122 10.68 -11.30 12.16
C ARG A 122 9.41 -11.66 12.93
N GLY A 123 8.35 -11.99 12.21
CA GLY A 123 7.08 -12.38 12.81
C GLY A 123 6.08 -12.97 11.83
N ARG A 124 5.16 -13.78 12.36
CA ARG A 124 4.01 -14.31 11.65
C ARG A 124 2.71 -13.80 12.25
N LEU A 125 1.75 -13.43 11.40
CA LEU A 125 0.43 -12.98 11.80
C LEU A 125 -0.65 -13.46 10.83
N LEU A 126 -1.87 -13.61 11.32
CA LEU A 126 -3.05 -13.89 10.51
C LEU A 126 -3.83 -12.60 10.28
N THR A 127 -4.47 -12.46 9.11
CA THR A 127 -5.47 -11.42 8.89
C THR A 127 -6.72 -11.65 9.73
N ASP A 128 -7.39 -10.56 10.11
CA ASP A 128 -8.65 -10.58 10.85
C ASP A 128 -9.86 -10.98 9.99
N ALA A 129 -11.07 -10.91 10.57
CA ALA A 129 -12.32 -11.25 9.88
C ALA A 129 -12.66 -10.36 8.67
N GLN A 130 -12.00 -9.20 8.53
CA GLN A 130 -12.12 -8.26 7.42
C GLN A 130 -10.93 -8.36 6.46
N GLY A 131 -10.05 -9.35 6.64
CA GLY A 131 -8.83 -9.52 5.85
C GLY A 131 -7.75 -8.49 6.14
N HIS A 132 -7.91 -7.67 7.20
CA HIS A 132 -6.93 -6.66 7.57
C HIS A 132 -5.74 -7.25 8.32
N TYR A 133 -4.61 -6.57 8.21
CA TYR A 133 -3.43 -6.82 9.05
C TYR A 133 -2.78 -5.49 9.41
N GLU A 134 -2.03 -5.50 10.51
CA GLU A 134 -1.12 -4.43 10.92
C GLU A 134 0.15 -5.07 11.49
N ILE A 135 1.32 -4.52 11.11
CA ILE A 135 2.61 -4.83 11.74
C ILE A 135 3.19 -3.56 12.35
N GLU A 136 3.71 -3.67 13.57
CA GLU A 136 4.51 -2.62 14.21
C GLU A 136 5.99 -3.04 14.20
N THR A 137 6.84 -2.18 13.69
CA THR A 137 8.27 -2.45 13.50
C THR A 137 9.07 -1.14 13.57
N ILE A 138 10.30 -1.13 13.08
CA ILE A 138 11.10 0.06 12.80
C ILE A 138 11.40 0.18 11.31
N ALA A 139 11.63 1.40 10.82
CA ALA A 139 12.03 1.63 9.44
C ALA A 139 13.37 0.91 9.14
N PRO A 140 13.41 -0.03 8.17
CA PRO A 140 14.64 -0.78 7.87
C PRO A 140 15.68 0.10 7.19
N GLY A 141 16.95 -0.20 7.45
CA GLY A 141 18.07 0.37 6.75
C GLY A 141 18.26 -0.21 5.34
N ARG A 142 19.05 0.51 4.56
CA ARG A 142 19.56 0.05 3.25
C ARG A 142 20.77 -0.85 3.48
N TYR A 143 20.99 -1.83 2.60
CA TYR A 143 22.15 -2.72 2.72
C TYR A 143 22.77 -3.05 1.35
N PRO A 144 24.10 -3.25 1.27
CA PRO A 144 24.75 -3.73 0.06
C PRO A 144 24.42 -5.20 -0.18
N ILE A 145 24.23 -5.59 -1.44
CA ILE A 145 24.06 -7.00 -1.82
C ILE A 145 25.34 -7.77 -1.43
N PRO A 146 25.23 -8.85 -0.62
CA PRO A 146 26.39 -9.63 -0.20
C PRO A 146 27.18 -10.22 -1.39
N PRO A 147 28.51 -10.27 -1.31
CA PRO A 147 29.31 -11.05 -2.25
C PRO A 147 29.06 -12.55 -2.08
N GLY A 148 29.43 -13.35 -3.09
CA GLY A 148 29.37 -14.81 -3.02
C GLY A 148 27.97 -15.42 -3.13
N LEU A 149 26.95 -14.64 -3.49
CA LEU A 149 25.62 -15.15 -3.82
C LEU A 149 25.62 -15.70 -5.27
N PRO A 150 25.40 -17.02 -5.48
CA PRO A 150 25.50 -17.64 -6.80
C PRO A 150 24.52 -17.03 -7.82
N GLY A 151 25.03 -16.65 -8.99
CA GLY A 151 24.28 -16.01 -10.06
C GLY A 151 23.95 -14.53 -9.84
N LEU A 152 24.36 -13.95 -8.70
CA LEU A 152 24.16 -12.54 -8.35
C LEU A 152 25.47 -11.75 -8.23
N GLU A 153 26.59 -12.31 -8.67
CA GLU A 153 27.95 -11.78 -8.48
C GLU A 153 28.10 -10.35 -9.06
N GLN A 154 27.49 -10.09 -10.21
CA GLN A 154 27.47 -8.76 -10.87
C GLN A 154 26.74 -7.66 -10.09
N TYR A 155 25.99 -8.03 -9.07
CA TYR A 155 25.23 -7.11 -8.21
C TYR A 155 25.88 -6.92 -6.83
N ALA A 156 26.92 -7.70 -6.49
CA ALA A 156 27.61 -7.58 -5.21
C ALA A 156 28.06 -6.14 -4.92
N GLY A 157 27.86 -5.68 -3.69
CA GLY A 157 28.18 -4.33 -3.25
C GLY A 157 27.19 -3.23 -3.68
N ARG A 158 26.25 -3.48 -4.61
CA ARG A 158 25.20 -2.50 -4.92
C ARG A 158 24.23 -2.37 -3.75
N THR A 159 23.88 -1.15 -3.39
CA THR A 159 22.92 -0.88 -2.30
C THR A 159 21.50 -1.20 -2.72
N ARG A 160 20.79 -1.98 -1.90
CA ARG A 160 19.34 -2.16 -2.00
C ARG A 160 18.61 -1.02 -1.25
N PRO A 161 17.49 -0.48 -1.79
CA PRO A 161 16.62 0.44 -1.06
C PRO A 161 16.09 -0.21 0.21
N ALA A 162 15.60 0.59 1.17
CA ALA A 162 14.93 0.06 2.36
C ALA A 162 13.66 -0.73 1.97
N HIS A 163 13.46 -1.91 2.57
CA HIS A 163 12.31 -2.78 2.27
C HIS A 163 11.94 -3.73 3.42
N VAL A 164 10.69 -4.20 3.40
CA VAL A 164 10.16 -5.27 4.26
C VAL A 164 9.72 -6.43 3.38
N HIS A 165 10.12 -7.65 3.71
CA HIS A 165 9.74 -8.86 2.97
C HIS A 165 8.45 -9.49 3.50
N PHE A 166 7.70 -10.13 2.60
CA PHE A 166 6.48 -10.87 2.90
C PHE A 166 6.45 -12.21 2.15
N ILE A 167 6.05 -13.28 2.84
CA ILE A 167 5.37 -14.42 2.22
C ILE A 167 3.92 -14.38 2.71
N VAL A 168 2.96 -14.39 1.78
CA VAL A 168 1.53 -14.39 2.09
C VAL A 168 0.90 -15.67 1.58
N MET A 169 0.18 -16.37 2.45
CA MET A 169 -0.42 -17.67 2.20
C MET A 169 -1.90 -17.66 2.58
N HIS A 170 -2.73 -18.28 1.75
CA HIS A 170 -4.15 -18.49 2.05
C HIS A 170 -4.59 -19.83 1.44
N PRO A 171 -5.40 -20.68 2.11
CA PRO A 171 -5.70 -22.04 1.65
C PRO A 171 -6.33 -22.17 0.24
N LEU A 172 -6.89 -21.07 -0.29
CA LEU A 172 -7.55 -21.05 -1.61
C LEU A 172 -6.70 -20.48 -2.76
N TYR A 173 -5.47 -20.01 -2.48
CA TYR A 173 -4.66 -19.24 -3.44
C TYR A 173 -3.19 -19.64 -3.42
N GLY A 174 -2.47 -19.37 -4.51
CA GLY A 174 -1.02 -19.57 -4.57
C GLY A 174 -0.29 -18.67 -3.57
N PRO A 175 0.82 -19.14 -2.95
CA PRO A 175 1.60 -18.31 -2.04
C PRO A 175 2.29 -17.16 -2.78
N LEU A 176 2.25 -15.96 -2.21
CA LEU A 176 2.91 -14.78 -2.75
C LEU A 176 4.15 -14.43 -1.94
N THR A 177 5.33 -14.62 -2.51
CA THR A 177 6.56 -13.98 -2.04
C THR A 177 6.67 -12.59 -2.66
N THR A 178 6.78 -11.55 -1.84
CA THR A 178 6.93 -10.16 -2.31
C THR A 178 7.75 -9.30 -1.33
N GLN A 179 7.98 -8.05 -1.71
CA GLN A 179 8.67 -7.03 -0.92
C GLN A 179 7.89 -5.73 -0.97
N LEU A 180 7.86 -5.02 0.15
CA LEU A 180 7.40 -3.65 0.30
C LEU A 180 8.61 -2.72 0.21
N TYR A 181 8.51 -1.64 -0.56
CA TYR A 181 9.51 -0.56 -0.59
C TYR A 181 8.87 0.78 -0.19
N PHE A 182 9.70 1.79 0.02
CA PHE A 182 9.26 3.14 0.42
C PHE A 182 9.55 4.17 -0.68
N ARG A 183 8.55 4.94 -1.10
CA ARG A 183 8.69 5.96 -2.13
C ARG A 183 9.66 7.04 -1.67
N GLY A 184 10.51 7.50 -2.59
CA GLY A 184 11.56 8.48 -2.31
C GLY A 184 12.89 7.87 -1.88
N ASP A 185 13.00 6.55 -1.69
CA ASP A 185 14.31 5.92 -1.48
C ASP A 185 15.19 6.05 -2.75
N PRO A 186 16.40 6.62 -2.66
CA PRO A 186 17.24 6.93 -3.82
C PRO A 186 17.75 5.70 -4.59
N TYR A 187 17.64 4.49 -4.03
CA TYR A 187 18.07 3.25 -4.67
C TYR A 187 16.93 2.47 -5.36
N LEU A 188 15.67 2.95 -5.31
CA LEU A 188 14.54 2.30 -6.00
C LEU A 188 14.78 2.11 -7.50
N GLY A 189 15.35 3.11 -8.17
CA GLY A 189 15.66 3.04 -9.61
C GLY A 189 16.94 2.28 -9.95
N GLN A 190 17.67 1.77 -8.95
CA GLN A 190 18.98 1.14 -9.09
C GLN A 190 18.96 -0.37 -8.75
N ASP A 191 18.05 -0.79 -7.87
CA ASP A 191 17.82 -2.20 -7.54
C ASP A 191 17.03 -2.90 -8.68
N PRO A 192 17.59 -3.95 -9.33
CA PRO A 192 16.94 -4.65 -10.44
C PRO A 192 15.64 -5.40 -10.05
N TRP A 193 15.37 -5.57 -8.75
CA TRP A 193 14.16 -6.21 -8.23
C TRP A 193 13.13 -5.24 -7.68
N ALA A 194 13.49 -3.97 -7.47
CA ALA A 194 12.55 -2.97 -6.99
C ALA A 194 11.49 -2.65 -8.05
N LYS A 195 10.21 -2.67 -7.65
CA LYS A 195 9.07 -2.39 -8.54
C LYS A 195 8.32 -1.16 -8.02
N PRO A 196 8.03 -0.14 -8.85
CA PRO A 196 7.26 1.03 -8.42
C PRO A 196 5.87 0.69 -7.85
N SER A 197 5.24 -0.40 -8.32
CA SER A 197 3.97 -0.93 -7.81
C SER A 197 4.04 -1.53 -6.40
N LEU A 198 5.24 -1.73 -5.87
CA LEU A 198 5.51 -2.23 -4.53
C LEU A 198 6.06 -1.13 -3.59
N ALA A 199 6.23 0.09 -4.09
CA ALA A 199 6.67 1.24 -3.31
C ALA A 199 5.48 2.02 -2.77
N ILE A 200 5.35 2.10 -1.44
CA ILE A 200 4.31 2.86 -0.75
C ILE A 200 4.81 4.23 -0.29
N ASP A 201 3.88 5.15 -0.10
CA ASP A 201 4.14 6.42 0.57
C ASP A 201 4.07 6.22 2.09
N LEU A 202 4.86 7.02 2.83
CA LEU A 202 4.86 7.03 4.30
C LEU A 202 4.41 8.39 4.81
N GLU A 203 3.56 8.37 5.83
CA GLU A 203 3.09 9.55 6.55
C GLU A 203 3.68 9.58 7.96
N SER A 204 4.07 10.75 8.46
CA SER A 204 4.50 10.90 9.85
C SER A 204 3.28 11.18 10.73
N GLN A 205 3.04 10.29 11.70
CA GLN A 205 1.96 10.40 12.67
C GLN A 205 2.53 10.72 14.06
N ALA A 206 1.94 11.70 14.75
CA ALA A 206 2.22 11.97 16.15
C ALA A 206 1.43 11.01 17.06
N THR A 207 2.08 10.52 18.11
CA THR A 207 1.53 9.60 19.12
C THR A 207 2.05 10.04 20.49
N GLY A 208 1.31 10.93 21.15
CA GLY A 208 1.83 11.70 22.28
C GLY A 208 3.03 12.55 21.85
N ASP A 209 4.10 12.52 22.63
CA ASP A 209 5.35 13.23 22.32
C ASP A 209 6.24 12.50 21.28
N ALA A 210 5.89 11.26 20.92
CA ALA A 210 6.63 10.45 19.95
C ALA A 210 6.06 10.59 18.53
N LYS A 211 6.92 10.37 17.52
CA LYS A 211 6.51 10.23 16.12
C LYS A 211 6.70 8.79 15.64
N ARG A 212 5.82 8.35 14.74
CA ARG A 212 5.94 7.10 13.99
C ARG A 212 5.65 7.33 12.52
N LEU A 213 6.24 6.52 11.66
CA LEU A 213 5.88 6.41 10.25
C LEU A 213 4.71 5.44 10.12
N VAL A 214 3.73 5.78 9.28
CA VAL A 214 2.62 4.89 8.92
C VAL A 214 2.53 4.73 7.41
N GLY A 215 2.21 3.53 6.95
CA GLY A 215 2.13 3.22 5.53
C GLY A 215 1.11 2.13 5.22
N LYS A 216 0.44 2.24 4.06
CA LYS A 216 -0.61 1.30 3.65
C LYS A 216 -0.16 0.41 2.49
N PHE A 217 -0.23 -0.90 2.67
CA PHE A 217 0.08 -1.90 1.64
C PHE A 217 -1.04 -2.93 1.50
N ASN A 218 -1.88 -2.77 0.47
CA ASN A 218 -2.87 -3.80 0.15
C ASN A 218 -2.21 -4.93 -0.65
N ILE A 219 -2.58 -6.17 -0.34
CA ILE A 219 -2.03 -7.36 -0.99
C ILE A 219 -3.17 -8.07 -1.73
N VAL A 220 -2.94 -8.43 -2.99
CA VAL A 220 -3.92 -9.12 -3.83
C VAL A 220 -3.30 -10.44 -4.27
N LEU A 221 -3.85 -11.56 -3.79
CA LEU A 221 -3.38 -12.90 -4.16
C LEU A 221 -3.87 -13.29 -5.55
N ALA A 222 -3.02 -13.99 -6.31
CA ALA A 222 -3.37 -14.56 -7.60
C ALA A 222 -4.16 -15.88 -7.43
N ARG A 223 -4.79 -16.35 -8.51
CA ARG A 223 -5.28 -17.74 -8.57
C ARG A 223 -4.08 -18.71 -8.52
N PRO A 224 -4.28 -19.95 -8.02
CA PRO A 224 -3.29 -21.02 -8.12
C PRO A 224 -2.84 -21.29 -9.55
#